data_AF-A0A0J0XRJ0-F1
#
_entry.id   AF-A0A0J0XRJ0-F1
#
_cell.length_a   1.000
_cell.length_b   1.000
_cell.length_c   1.000
_cell.angle_alpha   90.00
_cell.angle_beta   90.00
_cell.angle_gamma   90.00
#
_symmetry.space_group_name_H-M   'P 1'
#
loop_
_entity.id
_entity.type
_entity.pdbx_description
1 polymer ?
#
loop_
_entity_poly.entity_id
_entity_poly.type
_entity_poly.pdbx_seq_one_letter_code
_entity_poly.pdbx_strand_id
1 'polypeptide(L)'
;MTITADDFWATIAAAWAQVRGGARALSGLTHKKSYVRRVAVAATNVLLPDMLKALERSLRAYAPEELRAWDAHLQAALAALERPDVRAALRSPSDEAFLYARAWAVCAGRAYYACVEREPGAYGVHDQWEEGVLYVAERVYEKRHGKWA
;
A
#
# COMPACT_ATOMS: atom_id res chain seq x y z
N MET A 1 -8.67 21.01 -2.36
CA MET A 1 -9.09 20.20 -3.53
C MET A 1 -9.53 18.84 -2.98
N THR A 2 -10.46 18.11 -3.58
CA THR A 2 -10.82 16.78 -3.05
C THR A 2 -9.91 15.73 -3.68
N ILE A 3 -9.17 14.97 -2.87
CA ILE A 3 -8.35 13.84 -3.33
C ILE A 3 -9.28 12.79 -3.95
N THR A 4 -9.05 12.45 -5.22
CA THR A 4 -9.74 11.35 -5.90
C THR A 4 -9.02 10.02 -5.66
N ALA A 5 -9.64 8.90 -6.06
CA ALA A 5 -9.00 7.60 -6.00
C ALA A 5 -7.74 7.54 -6.89
N ASP A 6 -7.76 8.23 -8.04
CA ASP A 6 -6.58 8.29 -8.92
C ASP A 6 -5.46 9.12 -8.28
N ASP A 7 -5.77 10.21 -7.59
CA ASP A 7 -4.78 11.00 -6.84
C ASP A 7 -4.15 10.20 -5.70
N PHE A 8 -4.95 9.41 -4.99
CA PHE A 8 -4.47 8.47 -3.96
C PHE A 8 -3.40 7.52 -4.53
N TRP A 9 -3.72 6.83 -5.64
CA TRP A 9 -2.79 5.91 -6.28
C TRP A 9 -1.58 6.62 -6.90
N ALA A 10 -1.78 7.81 -7.47
CA ALA A 10 -0.70 8.64 -8.02
C ALA A 10 0.30 9.05 -6.92
N THR A 11 -0.18 9.33 -5.70
CA THR A 11 0.68 9.65 -4.55
C THR A 11 1.57 8.46 -4.18
N ILE A 12 1.03 7.25 -4.15
CA ILE A 12 1.81 6.01 -3.90
C ILE A 12 2.82 5.78 -5.02
N ALA A 13 2.41 5.96 -6.29
CA ALA A 13 3.31 5.82 -7.43
C ALA A 13 4.45 6.85 -7.41
N ALA A 14 4.16 8.10 -7.05
CA ALA A 14 5.15 9.17 -6.92
C ALA A 14 6.14 8.89 -5.77
N ALA A 15 5.69 8.29 -4.67
CA ALA A 15 6.57 7.84 -3.58
C ALA A 15 7.55 6.76 -4.08
N TRP A 16 7.06 5.76 -4.82
CA TRP A 16 7.91 4.73 -5.41
C TRP A 16 8.89 5.25 -6.46
N ALA A 17 8.52 6.28 -7.22
CA ALA A 17 9.41 6.89 -8.21
C ALA A 17 10.64 7.57 -7.57
N GLN A 18 10.57 7.94 -6.29
CA GLN A 18 11.70 8.48 -5.53
C GLN A 18 12.65 7.39 -5.01
N VAL A 19 12.24 6.12 -5.03
CA VAL A 19 13.02 5.01 -4.47
C VAL A 19 13.80 4.30 -5.58
N ARG A 20 15.13 4.35 -5.50
CA ARG A 20 16.00 3.68 -6.48
C ARG A 20 15.69 2.18 -6.51
N GLY A 21 15.32 1.67 -7.68
CA GLY A 21 14.95 0.26 -7.88
C GLY A 21 13.47 -0.04 -7.63
N GLY A 22 12.68 0.93 -7.16
CA GLY A 22 11.25 0.78 -6.90
C GLY A 22 10.47 0.32 -8.13
N ALA A 23 10.63 1.00 -9.27
CA ALA A 23 9.97 0.62 -10.53
C ALA A 23 10.24 -0.84 -10.95
N ARG A 24 11.49 -1.31 -10.79
CA ARG A 24 11.87 -2.69 -11.09
C ARG A 24 11.19 -3.67 -10.15
N ALA A 25 11.18 -3.39 -8.84
CA ALA A 25 10.52 -4.22 -7.85
C ALA A 25 9.01 -4.34 -8.16
N LEU A 26 8.33 -3.21 -8.37
CA LEU A 26 6.88 -3.19 -8.67
C LEU A 26 6.54 -3.94 -9.96
N SER A 27 7.31 -3.75 -11.04
CA SER A 27 7.08 -4.46 -12.30
C SER A 27 7.16 -5.98 -12.16
N GLY A 28 7.98 -6.47 -11.22
CA GLY A 28 8.14 -7.90 -10.97
C GLY A 28 6.96 -8.51 -10.20
N LEU A 29 6.20 -7.71 -9.44
CA LEU A 29 5.06 -8.19 -8.64
C LEU A 29 3.88 -8.67 -9.49
N THR A 30 3.67 -8.05 -10.66
CA THR A 30 2.60 -8.41 -11.59
C THR A 30 3.03 -9.45 -12.63
N HIS A 31 4.27 -9.93 -12.55
CA HIS A 31 4.82 -10.86 -13.52
C HIS A 31 4.15 -12.24 -13.44
N LYS A 32 3.88 -12.88 -14.58
CA LYS A 32 3.17 -14.20 -14.63
C LYS A 32 3.96 -15.35 -13.97
N LYS A 33 5.29 -15.33 -14.04
CA LYS A 33 6.16 -16.35 -13.43
C LYS A 33 6.31 -16.11 -11.93
N SER A 34 5.94 -17.09 -11.11
CA SER A 34 5.95 -16.99 -9.64
C SER A 34 7.33 -16.75 -9.02
N TYR A 35 8.41 -17.28 -9.61
CA TYR A 35 9.76 -17.01 -9.10
C TYR A 35 10.16 -15.54 -9.26
N VAL A 36 9.73 -14.87 -10.33
CA VAL A 36 9.97 -13.44 -10.54
C VAL A 36 9.21 -12.63 -9.48
N ARG A 37 7.95 -13.00 -9.21
CA ARG A 37 7.16 -12.37 -8.14
C ARG A 37 7.83 -12.54 -6.78
N ARG A 38 8.36 -13.72 -6.45
CA ARG A 38 9.07 -13.94 -5.17
C ARG A 38 10.30 -13.04 -5.00
N VAL A 39 11.11 -12.89 -6.05
CA VAL A 39 12.25 -11.95 -6.03
C VAL A 39 11.76 -10.51 -5.88
N ALA A 40 10.68 -10.15 -6.56
CA ALA A 40 10.08 -8.83 -6.48
C ALA A 40 9.53 -8.51 -5.09
N VAL A 41 8.84 -9.46 -4.44
CA VAL A 41 8.36 -9.33 -3.05
C VAL A 41 9.52 -9.01 -2.11
N ALA A 42 10.60 -9.79 -2.19
CA ALA A 42 11.78 -9.56 -1.34
C ALA A 42 12.40 -8.17 -1.59
N ALA A 43 12.51 -7.75 -2.86
CA ALA A 43 13.00 -6.43 -3.20
C ALA A 43 12.07 -5.32 -2.70
N THR A 44 10.75 -5.49 -2.84
CA THR A 44 9.74 -4.53 -2.35
C THR A 44 9.87 -4.34 -0.86
N ASN A 45 10.02 -5.41 -0.06
CA ASN A 45 10.18 -5.30 1.40
C ASN A 45 11.42 -4.53 1.81
N VAL A 46 12.55 -4.74 1.13
CA VAL A 46 13.78 -4.00 1.41
C VAL A 46 13.60 -2.51 1.14
N LEU A 47 12.81 -2.17 0.11
CA LEU A 47 12.62 -0.79 -0.35
C LEU A 47 11.43 -0.08 0.34
N LEU A 48 10.55 -0.83 0.99
CA LEU A 48 9.32 -0.33 1.60
C LEU A 48 9.56 0.78 2.63
N PRO A 49 10.55 0.69 3.54
CA PRO A 49 10.83 1.76 4.49
C PRO A 49 11.16 3.10 3.81
N ASP A 50 11.89 3.07 2.69
CA ASP A 50 12.24 4.29 1.96
C ASP A 50 11.07 4.82 1.14
N MET A 51 10.21 3.94 0.63
CA MET A 51 8.95 4.32 0.02
C MET A 51 8.04 5.02 1.02
N LEU A 52 7.86 4.48 2.24
CA LEU A 52 7.02 5.09 3.27
C LEU A 52 7.52 6.47 3.68
N LYS A 53 8.85 6.66 3.78
CA LYS A 53 9.43 7.99 4.01
C LYS A 53 9.12 8.94 2.85
N ALA A 54 9.16 8.47 1.60
CA ALA A 54 8.81 9.26 0.43
C ALA A 54 7.31 9.61 0.39
N LEU A 55 6.46 8.67 0.80
CA LEU A 55 5.02 8.88 0.93
C LEU A 55 4.72 9.92 2.01
N GLU A 56 5.32 9.79 3.20
CA GLU A 56 5.18 10.77 4.29
C GLU A 56 5.56 12.18 3.80
N ARG A 57 6.69 12.33 3.10
CA ARG A 57 7.11 13.62 2.53
C ARG A 57 6.11 14.18 1.54
N SER A 58 5.51 13.33 0.71
CA SER A 58 4.52 13.76 -0.29
C SER A 58 3.24 14.26 0.39
N LEU A 59 2.77 13.54 1.41
CA LEU A 59 1.58 13.90 2.18
C LEU A 59 1.76 15.17 3.02
N ARG A 60 2.99 15.58 3.36
CA ARG A 60 3.24 16.88 4.04
C ARG A 60 2.84 18.10 3.22
N ALA A 61 2.59 17.96 1.91
CA ALA A 61 2.06 19.06 1.10
C ALA A 61 0.54 19.21 1.22
N TYR A 62 -0.16 18.18 1.72
CA TYR A 62 -1.63 18.15 1.75
C TYR A 62 -2.17 19.01 2.89
N ALA A 63 -3.34 19.62 2.64
CA ALA A 63 -4.15 20.23 3.67
C ALA A 63 -4.79 19.16 4.60
N PRO A 64 -5.26 19.53 5.81
CA PRO A 64 -5.97 18.63 6.71
C PRO A 64 -7.07 17.79 6.05
N GLU A 65 -7.90 18.41 5.22
CA GLU A 65 -9.02 17.76 4.52
C GLU A 65 -8.54 16.80 3.43
N GLU A 66 -7.42 17.12 2.79
CA GLU A 66 -6.78 16.28 1.77
C GLU A 66 -6.14 15.04 2.40
N LEU A 67 -5.55 15.16 3.60
CA LEU A 67 -5.04 14.02 4.36
C LEU A 67 -6.16 13.06 4.76
N ARG A 68 -7.29 13.59 5.25
CA ARG A 68 -8.48 12.77 5.58
C ARG A 68 -9.08 12.10 4.33
N ALA A 69 -9.16 12.83 3.22
CA ALA A 69 -9.65 12.25 1.96
C ALA A 69 -8.71 11.16 1.43
N TRP A 70 -7.39 11.34 1.54
CA TRP A 70 -6.41 10.31 1.21
C TRP A 70 -6.57 9.07 2.09
N ASP A 71 -6.74 9.26 3.41
CA ASP A 71 -6.97 8.16 4.35
C ASP A 71 -8.27 7.40 4.03
N ALA A 72 -9.35 8.11 3.70
CA ALA A 72 -10.61 7.48 3.28
C ALA A 72 -10.43 6.56 2.04
N HIS A 73 -9.59 6.94 1.07
CA HIS A 73 -9.26 6.08 -0.08
C HIS A 73 -8.40 4.88 0.30
N LEU A 74 -7.48 5.03 1.26
CA LEU A 74 -6.75 3.90 1.84
C LEU A 74 -7.74 2.90 2.47
N GLN A 75 -8.64 3.38 3.34
CA GLN A 75 -9.64 2.53 4.00
C GLN A 75 -10.56 1.85 2.99
N ALA A 76 -11.00 2.55 1.94
CA ALA A 76 -11.81 1.98 0.87
C ALA A 76 -11.04 0.86 0.11
N ALA A 77 -9.77 1.07 -0.21
CA ALA A 77 -8.94 0.06 -0.88
C ALA A 77 -8.75 -1.19 0.00
N LEU A 78 -8.52 -1.00 1.31
CA LEU A 78 -8.41 -2.10 2.28
C LEU A 78 -9.74 -2.88 2.37
N ALA A 79 -10.86 -2.17 2.50
CA ALA A 79 -12.20 -2.77 2.60
C ALA A 79 -12.55 -3.60 1.35
N ALA A 80 -12.17 -3.16 0.16
CA ALA A 80 -12.39 -3.91 -1.08
C ALA A 80 -11.61 -5.25 -1.12
N LEU A 81 -10.51 -5.37 -0.39
CA LEU A 81 -9.78 -6.63 -0.20
C LEU A 81 -10.28 -7.46 1.00
N GLU A 82 -11.28 -6.99 1.74
CA GLU A 82 -11.84 -7.70 2.90
C GLU A 82 -12.77 -8.85 2.49
N ARG A 83 -12.18 -9.87 1.85
CA ARG A 83 -12.91 -11.01 1.30
C ARG A 83 -12.33 -12.34 1.77
N PRO A 84 -13.15 -13.40 1.92
CA PRO A 84 -12.68 -14.72 2.35
C PRO A 84 -11.61 -15.33 1.45
N ASP A 85 -11.73 -15.16 0.13
CA ASP A 85 -10.78 -15.69 -0.85
C ASP A 85 -9.43 -14.96 -0.81
N VAL A 86 -9.43 -13.64 -0.61
CA VAL A 86 -8.21 -12.86 -0.36
C VAL A 86 -7.56 -13.29 0.95
N ARG A 87 -8.33 -13.46 2.03
CA ARG A 87 -7.80 -13.95 3.32
C ARG A 87 -7.16 -15.33 3.19
N ALA A 88 -7.82 -16.26 2.50
CA ALA A 88 -7.27 -17.58 2.23
C ALA A 88 -5.97 -17.50 1.41
N ALA A 89 -5.89 -16.59 0.44
CA ALA A 89 -4.71 -16.40 -0.40
C ALA A 89 -3.54 -15.70 0.31
N LEU A 90 -3.79 -14.75 1.22
CA LEU A 90 -2.74 -14.07 1.98
C LEU A 90 -2.24 -14.90 3.18
N ARG A 91 -2.98 -15.95 3.57
CA ARG A 91 -2.65 -16.88 4.67
C ARG A 91 -2.32 -16.18 5.98
N SER A 92 -3.10 -15.16 6.31
CA SER A 92 -2.91 -14.37 7.51
C SER A 92 -3.36 -15.15 8.76
N PRO A 93 -2.51 -15.28 9.79
CA PRO A 93 -2.83 -16.03 11.01
C PRO A 93 -3.83 -15.34 11.95
N SER A 94 -4.10 -14.05 11.76
CA SER A 94 -5.03 -13.25 12.57
C SER A 94 -5.69 -12.15 11.74
N ASP A 95 -6.67 -11.45 12.33
CA ASP A 95 -7.31 -10.29 11.71
C ASP A 95 -6.34 -9.11 11.53
N GLU A 96 -5.48 -8.86 12.52
CA GLU A 96 -4.41 -7.85 12.43
C GLU A 96 -3.42 -8.21 11.33
N ALA A 97 -3.00 -9.49 11.26
CA ALA A 97 -2.13 -9.96 10.19
C ALA A 97 -2.78 -9.79 8.81
N PHE A 98 -4.10 -9.97 8.72
CA PHE A 98 -4.84 -9.78 7.48
C PHE A 98 -4.95 -8.31 7.10
N LEU A 99 -5.13 -7.42 8.07
CA LEU A 99 -5.07 -5.97 7.85
C LEU A 99 -3.68 -5.57 7.29
N TYR A 100 -2.60 -6.04 7.92
CA TYR A 100 -1.23 -5.69 7.50
C TYR A 100 -0.86 -6.27 6.14
N ALA A 101 -1.38 -7.46 5.79
CA ALA A 101 -1.16 -8.05 4.48
C ALA A 101 -1.89 -7.29 3.36
N ARG A 102 -3.11 -6.82 3.61
CA ARG A 102 -3.83 -5.95 2.66
C ARG A 102 -3.18 -4.58 2.53
N ALA A 103 -2.69 -4.02 3.63
CA ALA A 103 -1.96 -2.76 3.65
C ALA A 103 -0.65 -2.84 2.85
N TRP A 104 0.07 -3.96 2.93
CA TRP A 104 1.22 -4.23 2.07
C TRP A 104 0.83 -4.26 0.58
N ALA A 105 -0.28 -4.93 0.22
CA ALA A 105 -0.75 -4.99 -1.16
C ALA A 105 -1.12 -3.60 -1.72
N VAL A 106 -1.71 -2.72 -0.90
CA VAL A 106 -1.96 -1.32 -1.26
C VAL A 106 -0.64 -0.56 -1.44
N CYS A 107 0.33 -0.73 -0.54
CA CYS A 107 1.65 -0.10 -0.67
C CYS A 107 2.40 -0.52 -1.93
N ALA A 108 2.27 -1.77 -2.34
CA ALA A 108 2.81 -2.27 -3.61
C ALA A 108 2.17 -1.62 -4.85
N GLY A 109 1.18 -0.75 -4.67
CA GLY A 109 0.62 0.11 -5.70
C GLY A 109 -0.50 -0.52 -6.51
N ARG A 110 -1.20 0.33 -7.26
CA ARG A 110 -2.47 0.02 -7.94
C ARG A 110 -2.42 -1.24 -8.81
N ALA A 111 -1.32 -1.44 -9.54
CA ALA A 111 -1.20 -2.55 -10.48
C ALA A 111 -1.18 -3.91 -9.77
N TYR A 112 -0.41 -4.02 -8.68
CA TYR A 112 -0.37 -5.25 -7.90
C TYR A 112 -1.65 -5.43 -7.07
N TYR A 113 -2.15 -4.35 -6.48
CA TYR A 113 -3.46 -4.34 -5.80
C TYR A 113 -4.56 -4.94 -6.68
N ALA A 114 -4.70 -4.47 -7.93
CA ALA A 114 -5.70 -4.96 -8.87
C ALA A 114 -5.49 -6.45 -9.24
N CYS A 115 -4.24 -6.92 -9.28
CA CYS A 115 -3.95 -8.34 -9.47
C CYS A 115 -4.43 -9.19 -8.29
N VAL A 116 -4.21 -8.73 -7.05
CA VAL A 116 -4.69 -9.41 -5.83
C VAL A 116 -6.22 -9.38 -5.77
N GLU A 117 -6.84 -8.24 -6.06
CA GLU A 117 -8.30 -8.08 -6.06
C GLU A 117 -9.00 -9.03 -7.05
N ARG A 118 -8.43 -9.17 -8.26
CA ARG A 118 -9.00 -9.99 -9.33
C ARG A 118 -8.67 -11.48 -9.21
N GLU A 119 -7.43 -11.81 -8.85
CA GLU A 119 -6.92 -13.19 -8.84
C GLU A 119 -6.12 -13.49 -7.55
N PRO A 120 -6.76 -13.48 -6.36
CA PRO A 120 -6.06 -13.58 -5.10
C PRO A 120 -5.18 -14.85 -5.00
N GLY A 121 -5.67 -16.00 -5.46
CA GLY A 121 -4.91 -17.26 -5.40
C GLY A 121 -3.63 -17.27 -6.24
N ALA A 122 -3.50 -16.40 -7.26
CA ALA A 122 -2.32 -16.33 -8.11
C ALA A 122 -1.30 -15.27 -7.63
N TYR A 123 -1.81 -14.17 -7.07
CA TYR A 123 -1.01 -13.00 -6.71
C TYR A 123 -0.88 -12.75 -5.22
N GLY A 124 -1.69 -13.39 -4.38
CA GLY A 124 -1.55 -13.32 -2.93
C GLY A 124 -0.17 -13.79 -2.49
N VAL A 125 0.43 -13.03 -1.58
CA VAL A 125 1.76 -13.31 -1.05
C VAL A 125 1.63 -13.45 0.46
N HIS A 126 2.23 -14.51 0.99
CA HIS A 126 2.21 -14.80 2.42
C HIS A 126 3.32 -14.04 3.14
N ASP A 127 3.13 -13.88 4.45
CA ASP A 127 4.12 -13.30 5.35
C ASP A 127 4.59 -11.89 4.95
N GLN A 128 3.70 -11.12 4.32
CA GLN A 128 3.92 -9.71 4.01
C GLN A 128 3.01 -8.86 4.88
N TRP A 129 3.60 -7.87 5.54
CA TRP A 129 2.96 -7.11 6.60
C TRP A 129 3.47 -5.68 6.48
N GLU A 130 2.57 -4.72 6.38
CA GLU A 130 2.94 -3.32 6.41
C GLU A 130 1.92 -2.54 7.23
N GLU A 131 2.25 -2.24 8.48
CA GLU A 131 1.41 -1.46 9.38
C GLU A 131 1.55 0.05 9.15
N GLY A 132 2.74 0.51 8.74
CA GLY A 132 3.11 1.91 8.71
C GLY A 132 2.25 2.78 7.80
N VAL A 133 1.72 2.21 6.71
CA VAL A 133 0.81 2.94 5.80
C VAL A 133 -0.53 3.25 6.44
N LEU A 134 -1.01 2.42 7.38
CA LEU A 134 -2.32 2.59 8.02
C LEU A 134 -2.43 3.92 8.78
N TYR A 135 -1.30 4.43 9.24
CA TYR A 135 -1.22 5.62 10.09
C TYR A 135 -0.44 6.76 9.45
N VAL A 136 -0.05 6.67 8.16
CA VAL A 136 0.84 7.66 7.56
C VAL A 136 0.19 9.03 7.44
N ALA A 137 -1.10 9.09 7.06
CA ALA A 137 -1.85 10.34 6.95
C ALA A 137 -2.10 10.96 8.33
N GLU A 138 -2.51 10.14 9.30
CA GLU A 138 -2.68 10.52 10.70
C GLU A 138 -1.38 11.11 11.27
N ARG A 139 -0.26 10.38 11.18
CA ARG A 139 1.04 10.86 11.66
C ARG A 139 1.47 12.18 11.02
N VAL A 140 1.20 12.38 9.73
CA VAL A 140 1.52 13.65 9.04
C VAL A 140 0.66 14.78 9.55
N TYR A 141 -0.64 14.54 9.72
CA TYR A 141 -1.55 15.52 10.28
C TYR A 141 -1.13 15.88 11.70
N GLU A 142 -0.85 14.89 12.54
CA GLU A 142 -0.57 15.15 13.94
C GLU A 142 0.69 16.00 14.14
N LYS A 143 1.74 15.67 13.38
CA LYS A 143 3.00 16.45 13.35
C LYS A 143 2.81 17.91 12.91
N ARG A 144 1.74 18.24 12.17
CA ARG A 144 1.54 19.57 11.55
C ARG A 144 0.39 20.37 12.14
N HIS A 145 -0.64 19.69 12.63
CA HIS A 145 -1.95 20.28 12.96
C HIS A 145 -2.48 19.87 14.33
N GLY A 146 -1.77 19.00 15.08
CA GLY A 146 -2.14 18.64 16.45
C GLY A 146 -2.74 17.24 16.57
N LYS A 147 -4.00 17.11 16.99
CA LYS A 147 -4.63 15.78 17.19
C LYS A 147 -5.50 15.42 15.98
N TRP A 148 -5.41 14.20 15.47
CA TRP A 148 -6.37 13.68 14.48
C TRP A 148 -7.77 13.66 15.09
N ALA A 149 -8.70 14.35 14.45
CA ALA A 149 -10.09 14.51 14.86
C ALA A 149 -11.02 14.23 13.68
#